data_AF-A0A3D4UU44-F1
#
_entry.id   AF-A0A3D4UU44-F1
#
_cell.length_a   1.000
_cell.length_b   1.000
_cell.length_c   1.000
_cell.angle_alpha   90.00
_cell.angle_beta   90.00
_cell.angle_gamma   90.00
#
_symmetry.space_group_name_H-M   'P 1'
#
loop_
_entity.id
_entity.type
_entity.pdbx_description
1 polymer ?
#
loop_
_entity_poly.entity_id
_entity_poly.type
_entity_poly.pdbx_seq_one_letter_code
_entity_poly.pdbx_strand_id
1 'polypeptide(L)' 'MEERYIDITVEDLLEITLPKEDDFLKVKETLTRIGVSSRKEKKLWQSCHILHKRGKYYIVHF' A
#
# COMPACT_ATOMS: atom_id res chain seq x y z
N MET A 1 -26.90 -10.06 3.57
CA MET A 1 -25.93 -8.99 3.26
C MET A 1 -25.39 -9.34 1.89
N GLU A 2 -25.69 -8.54 0.87
CA GLU A 2 -25.37 -8.88 -0.52
C GLU A 2 -23.89 -8.55 -0.78
N GLU A 3 -23.10 -9.56 -1.15
CA GLU A 3 -21.69 -9.35 -1.50
C GLU A 3 -21.61 -8.59 -2.83
N ARG A 4 -21.13 -7.35 -2.78
CA ARG A 4 -20.81 -6.58 -3.99
C ARG A 4 -19.34 -6.76 -4.30
N TYR A 5 -19.06 -7.37 -5.44
CA TYR A 5 -17.72 -7.43 -6.01
C TYR A 5 -17.46 -6.11 -6.73
N ILE A 6 -16.32 -5.46 -6.43
CA ILE A 6 -15.85 -4.26 -7.14
C ILE A 6 -14.71 -4.71 -8.05
N ASP A 7 -14.89 -4.57 -9.36
CA ASP A 7 -13.81 -4.77 -10.32
C ASP A 7 -12.86 -3.58 -10.25
N ILE A 8 -11.65 -3.81 -9.76
CA ILE A 8 -10.57 -2.80 -9.69
C ILE A 8 -9.64 -3.02 -10.88
N THR A 9 -9.48 -1.97 -11.68
CA THR A 9 -8.56 -1.93 -12.82
C THR A 9 -7.24 -1.25 -12.43
N VAL A 10 -6.22 -1.32 -13.28
CA VAL A 10 -4.89 -0.74 -12.96
C VAL A 10 -4.95 0.79 -12.90
N GLU A 11 -5.89 1.36 -13.65
CA GLU A 11 -6.20 2.78 -13.74
C GLU A 11 -6.77 3.33 -12.42
N ASP A 12 -7.35 2.46 -11.59
CA ASP A 12 -7.86 2.81 -10.27
C ASP A 12 -6.76 2.81 -9.19
N LEU A 13 -5.56 2.31 -9.52
CA LEU A 13 -4.44 2.26 -8.59
C LEU A 13 -3.63 3.56 -8.61
N LEU A 14 -3.13 3.95 -7.43
CA LEU A 14 -2.25 5.11 -7.32
C LEU A 14 -0.83 4.75 -7.78
N GLU A 15 -0.52 5.05 -9.04
CA GLU A 15 0.84 4.92 -9.60
C GLU A 15 1.78 6.00 -9.02
N ILE A 16 3.00 5.61 -8.67
CA ILE A 16 4.06 6.51 -8.17
C ILE A 16 5.36 6.30 -8.94
N THR A 17 6.23 7.31 -8.91
CA THR A 17 7.60 7.22 -9.42
C THR A 17 8.58 7.21 -8.25
N LEU A 18 9.67 6.46 -8.39
CA LEU A 18 10.75 6.41 -7.42
C LEU A 18 12.02 7.02 -8.04
N PRO A 19 12.74 7.91 -7.34
CA PRO A 19 13.99 8.48 -7.85
C PRO A 19 15.08 7.43 -8.07
N LYS A 20 15.09 6.38 -7.24
CA LYS A 20 16.07 5.28 -7.28
C LYS A 20 15.42 3.95 -6.93
N GLU A 21 16.00 2.84 -7.38
CA GLU A 21 15.49 1.50 -7.07
C GLU A 21 15.53 1.17 -5.57
N ASP A 22 16.54 1.64 -4.83
CA ASP A 22 16.68 1.40 -3.39
C ASP A 22 15.60 2.11 -2.55
N ASP A 23 14.95 3.14 -3.12
CA ASP A 23 13.84 3.82 -2.46
C ASP A 23 12.61 2.92 -2.31
N PHE A 24 12.50 1.84 -3.10
CA PHE A 24 11.42 0.85 -2.94
C PHE A 24 11.44 0.24 -1.54
N LEU A 25 12.62 -0.18 -1.07
CA LEU A 25 12.77 -0.77 0.27
C LEU A 25 12.52 0.24 1.37
N LYS A 26 12.90 1.52 1.15
CA LYS A 26 12.66 2.60 2.10
C LYS A 26 11.16 2.87 2.25
N VAL A 27 10.42 2.97 1.14
CA VAL A 27 8.97 3.16 1.17
C VAL A 27 8.27 1.95 1.80
N LYS A 28 8.68 0.72 1.43
CA LYS A 28 8.13 -0.51 2.00
C LYS A 28 8.28 -0.55 3.53
N GLU A 29 9.47 -0.26 4.05
CA GLU A 29 9.71 -0.21 5.49
C GLU A 29 8.93 0.94 6.16
N THR A 30 8.90 2.11 5.53
CA THR A 30 8.17 3.29 6.05
C THR A 30 6.68 3.00 6.21
N LEU A 31 6.06 2.32 5.25
CA LEU A 31 4.65 1.95 5.32
C LEU A 31 4.33 0.98 6.46
N THR A 32 5.29 0.19 6.95
CA THR A 32 5.06 -0.65 8.15
C THR A 32 4.92 0.18 9.44
N ARG A 33 5.38 1.44 9.41
CA ARG A 33 5.33 2.38 10.54
C ARG A 33 4.20 3.41 10.40
N ILE A 34 3.33 3.28 9.39
CA ILE A 34 2.18 4.17 9.15
C ILE A 34 0.91 3.32 9.02
N GLY A 35 -0.15 3.71 9.73
CA GLY A 35 -1.45 3.05 9.62
C GLY A 35 -2.35 3.34 10.81
N VAL A 36 -3.31 2.46 11.06
CA VAL A 36 -4.30 2.62 12.13
C VAL A 36 -3.71 2.13 13.45
N SER A 37 -3.56 3.03 14.42
CA SER A 37 -3.10 2.69 15.76
C SER A 37 -4.24 2.14 16.61
N SER A 38 -4.14 0.89 17.03
CA SER A 38 -5.05 0.29 18.01
C SER A 38 -4.54 0.55 19.42
N ARG A 39 -5.21 1.43 20.17
CA ARG A 39 -4.88 1.70 21.58
C ARG A 39 -5.14 0.50 22.48
N LYS A 40 -6.16 -0.32 22.15
CA LYS A 40 -6.53 -1.53 22.91
C LYS A 40 -5.43 -2.58 22.81
N GLU A 41 -4.94 -2.82 21.59
CA GLU A 41 -3.95 -3.87 21.33
C GLU A 41 -2.50 -3.34 21.34
N LYS A 42 -2.33 -2.02 21.53
CA LYS A 42 -1.04 -1.32 21.47
C LYS A 42 -0.24 -1.67 20.20
N LYS A 43 -0.94 -1.86 19.08
CA LYS A 43 -0.38 -2.29 17.80
C LYS A 43 -0.73 -1.29 16.70
N LEU A 44 0.23 -1.05 15.81
CA LEU A 44 0.00 -0.32 14.57
C LEU A 44 -0.35 -1.29 13.46
N TRP A 45 -1.48 -1.06 12.80
CA TRP A 45 -1.95 -1.84 11.68
C TRP A 45 -1.63 -1.11 10.37
N GLN A 46 -0.72 -1.67 9.59
CA GLN A 46 -0.36 -1.15 8.27
C GLN A 46 -1.57 -1.11 7.35
N SER A 47 -1.83 0.05 6.74
CA SER A 47 -3.01 0.27 5.88
C SER A 47 -2.70 0.19 4.38
N CYS A 48 -1.46 0.42 3.98
CA CYS A 48 -1.09 0.44 2.56
C CYS A 48 0.21 -0.32 2.31
N HIS A 49 0.38 -0.78 1.08
CA HIS A 49 1.57 -1.46 0.59
C HIS A 49 2.09 -0.77 -0.67
N ILE A 50 3.41 -0.80 -0.85
CA ILE A 50 4.01 -0.49 -2.15
C ILE A 50 4.08 -1.77 -2.99
N LEU A 51 3.52 -1.72 -4.19
CA LEU A 51 3.48 -2.80 -5.16
C LEU A 51 4.41 -2.46 -6.33
N HIS A 52 5.23 -3.42 -6.77
CA HIS A 52 6.00 -3.33 -8.01
C HIS A 52 5.40 -4.31 -9.03
N LYS A 53 4.91 -3.79 -10.15
CA LYS A 53 4.27 -4.61 -11.20
C LYS A 53 4.61 -4.04 -12.57
N ARG A 54 5.21 -4.87 -13.44
CA ARG A 54 5.55 -4.54 -14.84
C ARG A 54 6.37 -3.22 -14.97
N GLY A 55 7.34 -3.00 -14.09
CA GLY A 55 8.20 -1.82 -14.11
C GLY A 55 7.57 -0.54 -13.55
N LYS A 56 6.36 -0.63 -12.98
CA LYS A 56 5.65 0.47 -12.34
C LYS A 56 5.45 0.22 -10.86
N TYR A 57 5.41 1.30 -10.09
CA TYR A 57 5.20 1.26 -8.64
C TYR A 57 3.83 1.82 -8.28
N TYR A 58 3.17 1.22 -7.30
CA TYR A 58 1.84 1.62 -6.86
C TYR A 58 1.74 1.64 -5.35
N ILE A 59 0.95 2.55 -4.79
CA ILE A 59 0.49 2.46 -3.40
C ILE A 59 -0.92 1.85 -3.42
N VAL A 60 -1.08 0.71 -2.75
CA VAL A 60 -2.34 -0.04 -2.72
C VAL A 60 -2.82 -0.23 -1.28
N HIS A 61 -4.13 -0.17 -1.05
CA HIS A 61 -4.73 -0.52 0.23
C HIS A 61 -4.69 -2.06 0.42
N PHE A 62 -4.55 -2.52 1.67
CA PHE A 62 -4.56 -3.96 2.00
C PHE A 62 -5.90 -4.64 1.69
#